data_AF-A0A0Q9ND67-F1
#
_entry.id   AF-A0A0Q9ND67-F1
#
_cell.length_a   1.000
_cell.length_b   1.000
_cell.length_c   1.000
_cell.angle_alpha   90.00
_cell.angle_beta   90.00
_cell.angle_gamma   90.00
#
_symmetry.space_group_name_H-M   'P 1'
#
loop_
_entity.id
_entity.type
_entity.pdbx_description
1 polymer ?
#
loop_
_entity_poly.entity_id
_entity_poly.type
_entity_poly.pdbx_seq_one_letter_code
_entity_poly.pdbx_strand_id
1 'polypeptide(L)' 'MRNPAQSLFLIRNFARRIRCEEDGATATEYGITVGFVAVVIVAGVGLFGFSLNGFFDHLTSGIKTALGIP' A
#
# COMPACT_ATOMS: atom_id res chain seq x y z
N MET A 1 42.53 9.99 32.55
CA MET A 1 41.82 8.70 32.79
C MET A 1 40.38 8.87 32.33
N ARG A 2 39.98 8.23 31.21
CA ARG A 2 38.63 8.36 30.66
C ARG A 2 37.66 7.57 31.55
N ASN A 3 36.66 8.23 32.13
CA ASN A 3 35.74 7.62 33.08
C ASN A 3 34.81 6.62 32.34
N PRO A 4 34.72 5.35 32.73
CA PRO A 4 33.94 4.32 32.00
C PRO A 4 32.46 4.70 31.85
N ALA A 5 31.88 5.43 32.80
CA ALA A 5 30.50 5.93 32.73
C ALA A 5 30.26 6.87 31.53
N GLN A 6 31.25 7.71 31.17
CA GLN A 6 31.14 8.60 30.02
C GLN A 6 31.18 7.82 28.70
N SER A 7 31.98 6.76 28.62
CA SER A 7 32.03 5.92 27.42
C SER A 7 30.70 5.19 27.18
N LEU A 8 30.04 4.69 28.23
CA LEU A 8 28.72 4.06 28.12
C LEU A 8 27.63 5.06 27.69
N PHE A 9 27.66 6.28 28.22
CA PHE A 9 26.70 7.32 27.85
C PHE A 9 26.81 7.71 26.37
N LEU A 10 28.04 7.84 25.87
CA LEU A 10 28.32 8.12 24.46
C LEU A 10 27.86 6.98 23.55
N ILE A 11 28.18 5.74 23.90
CA ILE A 11 27.75 4.56 23.14
C ILE A 11 26.22 4.45 23.11
N ARG A 12 25.56 4.67 24.24
CA ARG A 12 24.09 4.61 24.34
C ARG A 12 23.39 5.69 23.53
N ASN A 13 23.92 6.91 23.52
CA ASN A 13 23.37 8.01 22.72
C ASN A 13 23.59 7.80 21.22
N PHE A 14 24.75 7.27 20.83
CA PHE A 14 25.04 6.95 19.43
C PHE A 14 24.14 5.80 18.91
N ALA A 15 24.00 4.73 19.68
CA ALA A 15 23.13 3.61 19.35
C ALA A 15 21.65 4.03 19.21
N ARG A 16 21.20 5.01 20.00
CA ARG A 16 19.83 5.55 19.90
C ARG A 16 19.61 6.33 18.60
N ARG A 17 20.60 7.14 18.17
CA ARG A 17 20.50 7.92 16.93
C ARG A 17 20.42 7.03 15.70
N ILE A 18 21.29 6.02 15.63
CA ILE A 18 21.30 5.05 14.52
C ILE A 18 19.95 4.31 14.41
N ARG A 19 19.37 3.89 15.54
CA ARG A 19 18.03 3.24 15.52
C ARG A 19 16.94 4.15 14.97
N CYS A 20 16.91 5.42 15.36
CA CYS A 20 15.90 6.35 14.85
C CYS A 20 16.10 6.70 13.36
N GLU A 21 17.33 6.72 12.85
CA GLU A 21 17.60 6.96 11.42
C GLU A 21 17.12 5.80 10.54
N GLU A 22 17.27 4.55 11.01
CA GLU A 22 16.76 3.36 10.33
C GLU A 22 15.22 3.32 10.35
N ASP A 23 14.58 3.64 11.49
CA ASP A 23 13.12 3.65 11.60
C ASP A 23 12.45 4.65 10.62
N GLY A 24 13.05 5.82 10.41
CA GLY A 24 12.55 6.84 9.49
C GLY A 24 12.83 6.55 8.00
N ALA A 25 14.01 6.02 7.68
CA ALA A 25 14.35 5.60 6.32
C ALA A 25 13.45 4.44 5.86
N THR A 26 13.22 3.47 6.76
CA THR A 26 12.38 2.29 6.53
C THR A 26 10.91 2.66 6.30
N ALA A 27 10.39 3.66 7.03
CA ALA A 27 9.01 4.13 6.85
C ALA A 27 8.75 4.69 5.44
N THR A 28 9.74 5.33 4.83
CA THR A 28 9.60 5.97 3.51
C THR A 28 9.68 4.95 2.38
N GLU A 29 10.56 3.95 2.49
CA GLU A 29 10.74 2.88 1.51
C GLU A 29 9.51 1.94 1.42
N TYR A 30 8.99 1.52 2.57
CA TYR A 30 7.73 0.76 2.59
C TYR A 30 6.54 1.66 2.23
N GLY A 31 6.55 2.93 2.62
CA GLY A 31 5.51 3.90 2.28
C GLY A 31 5.30 4.04 0.77
N ILE A 32 6.38 4.17 -0.01
CA ILE A 32 6.27 4.30 -1.47
C ILE A 32 5.87 2.98 -2.15
N THR A 33 6.36 1.83 -1.66
CA THR A 33 6.02 0.52 -2.20
C THR A 33 4.55 0.17 -1.95
N VAL A 34 4.08 0.38 -0.72
CA VAL A 34 2.67 0.20 -0.34
C VAL A 34 1.79 1.19 -1.09
N GLY A 35 2.22 2.45 -1.23
CA GLY A 35 1.52 3.46 -2.03
C GLY A 35 1.38 3.07 -3.50
N PHE A 36 2.44 2.54 -4.11
CA PHE A 36 2.41 2.04 -5.50
C PHE A 36 1.43 0.88 -5.66
N VAL A 37 1.49 -0.12 -4.77
CA VAL A 37 0.56 -1.26 -4.80
C VAL A 37 -0.88 -0.80 -4.57
N ALA A 38 -1.11 0.18 -3.70
CA ALA A 38 -2.44 0.75 -3.47
C ALA A 38 -3.03 1.37 -4.76
N VAL A 39 -2.24 2.13 -5.51
CA VAL A 39 -2.68 2.69 -6.81
C VAL A 39 -3.03 1.58 -7.80
N VAL A 40 -2.20 0.54 -7.89
CA VAL A 40 -2.46 -0.62 -8.77
C VAL A 40 -3.76 -1.34 -8.39
N ILE A 41 -4.01 -1.54 -7.09
CA ILE A 41 -5.24 -2.16 -6.60
C ILE A 41 -6.46 -1.31 -6.97
N VAL A 42 -6.42 0.00 -6.72
CA VAL A 42 -7.55 0.90 -7.04
C VAL A 42 -7.86 0.89 -8.53
N ALA A 43 -6.83 0.99 -9.38
CA ALA A 43 -6.99 0.92 -10.83
C ALA A 43 -7.53 -0.44 -11.28
N GLY A 44 -7.00 -1.53 -10.75
CA GLY A 44 -7.43 -2.89 -11.06
C GLY A 44 -8.89 -3.14 -10.69
N VAL A 45 -9.30 -2.77 -9.47
CA VAL A 45 -10.69 -2.90 -9.01
C VAL A 45 -11.63 -2.02 -9.83
N GLY A 46 -11.21 -0.80 -10.20
CA GLY A 46 -12.00 0.08 -11.06
C GLY A 46 -12.27 -0.51 -12.45
N LEU A 47 -11.22 -0.98 -13.13
CA LEU A 47 -11.34 -1.61 -14.46
C LEU A 47 -12.13 -2.93 -14.40
N PHE A 48 -11.94 -3.70 -13.34
CA PHE A 48 -12.71 -4.92 -13.09
C PHE A 48 -14.19 -4.59 -12.91
N GLY A 49 -14.53 -3.57 -12.12
CA GLY A 49 -15.91 -3.10 -11.96
C GLY A 49 -16.56 -2.67 -13.27
N PHE A 50 -15.84 -1.97 -14.14
CA PHE A 50 -16.33 -1.61 -15.48
C PHE A 50 -16.66 -2.84 -16.32
N SER A 51 -15.73 -3.82 -16.36
CA SER A 51 -15.94 -5.07 -17.10
C SER A 51 -17.10 -5.89 -16.53
N LEU A 52 -17.25 -5.93 -15.20
CA LEU A 52 -18.36 -6.61 -14.53
C LEU A 52 -19.71 -5.97 -14.87
N ASN A 53 -19.80 -4.64 -14.86
CA ASN A 53 -21.03 -3.94 -15.26
C ASN A 53 -21.40 -4.30 -16.70
N GLY A 54 -20.43 -4.25 -17.62
CA GLY A 54 -20.67 -4.65 -19.01
C GLY A 54 -21.15 -6.10 -19.14
N PHE A 55 -20.59 -7.03 -18.36
CA PHE A 55 -21.05 -8.41 -18.34
C PHE A 55 -22.53 -8.54 -17.91
N PHE A 56 -22.93 -7.83 -16.85
CA PHE A 56 -24.32 -7.85 -16.39
C PHE A 56 -25.26 -7.14 -17.37
N ASP A 57 -24.83 -6.04 -18.01
CA ASP A 57 -25.61 -5.38 -19.05
C ASP A 57 -25.89 -6.30 -20.23
N HIS A 58 -24.88 -7.06 -20.68
CA HIS A 58 -25.05 -8.09 -21.71
C HIS A 58 -26.04 -9.18 -21.29
N LEU A 59 -25.95 -9.66 -20.05
CA LEU A 59 -26.87 -10.64 -19.51
C LEU A 59 -28.32 -10.10 -19.47
N THR A 60 -28.50 -8.88 -18.98
CA THR A 60 -29.80 -8.20 -18.95
C THR A 60 -30.37 -8.03 -20.35
N SER A 61 -29.56 -7.64 -21.33
CA SER A 61 -29.96 -7.55 -22.72
C SER A 61 -30.40 -8.90 -23.29
N GLY A 62 -29.69 -9.99 -22.95
CA GLY A 62 -30.05 -11.34 -23.35
C GLY A 62 -31.39 -11.78 -22.77
N ILE A 63 -31.62 -11.52 -21.49
CA ILE A 63 -32.89 -11.82 -20.80
C ILE A 63 -34.05 -11.02 -21.40
N LYS A 64 -33.87 -9.72 -21.63
CA LYS A 64 -34.85 -8.84 -22.30
C LYS A 64 -35.25 -9.40 -23.67
N THR A 65 -34.24 -9.77 -24.47
CA THR A 65 -34.43 -10.37 -25.79
C THR A 65 -35.23 -11.67 -25.72
N ALA A 66 -34.89 -12.56 -24.77
CA ALA A 66 -35.58 -13.84 -24.58
C ALA A 66 -37.05 -13.66 -24.13
N LEU A 67 -37.32 -12.62 -23.35
CA LEU A 67 -38.66 -12.31 -22.85
C LEU A 67 -39.49 -11.44 -23.81
N GLY A 68 -38.91 -10.98 -24.93
CA GLY A 68 -39.58 -10.13 -25.90
C GLY A 68 -39.95 -8.74 -25.36
N ILE A 69 -39.27 -8.31 -24.29
CA ILE A 69 -39.43 -7.00 -23.67
C ILE A 69 -38.22 -6.12 -24.01
N PRO A 70 -38.42 -4.83 -24.25
CA PRO A 70 -37.33 -3.90 -24.49
C PRO A 70 -36.41 -3.78 -23.26
#